data_AF-R6A504-F1
#
_entry.id   AF-R6A504-F1
#
_cell.length_a   1.000
_cell.length_b   1.000
_cell.length_c   1.000
_cell.angle_alpha   90.00
_cell.angle_beta   90.00
_cell.angle_gamma   90.00
#
_symmetry.space_group_name_H-M   'P 1'
#
loop_
_entity.id
_entity.type
_entity.pdbx_description
1 polymer ?
#
loop_
_entity_poly.entity_id
_entity_poly.type
_entity_poly.pdbx_seq_one_letter_code
_entity_poly.pdbx_strand_id
1 'polypeptide(L)'
;MKKKIALVLAVMMLCGLAACGEKSGVQQKTQNQANLVGRWELVDVQTDYNSSYYHIGKKFELFSDGTGISSAGYEEKWIAENGRLKRGDDVCSYKISGNKLILTHDDGTIETYQRVQQ
;
A
#
# COMPACT_ATOMS: atom_id res chain seq x y z
N MET A 1 -22.88 59.60 11.25
CA MET A 1 -22.66 58.19 11.68
C MET A 1 -22.65 57.26 10.46
N LYS A 2 -21.53 57.11 9.74
CA LYS A 2 -21.41 56.21 8.55
C LYS A 2 -19.94 55.80 8.32
N LYS A 3 -19.30 55.09 9.25
CA LYS A 3 -17.92 54.55 9.03
C LYS A 3 -17.62 53.20 9.73
N LYS A 4 -18.62 52.45 10.20
CA LYS A 4 -18.39 51.21 10.99
C LYS A 4 -18.92 49.91 10.38
N ILE A 5 -19.38 49.91 9.13
CA ILE A 5 -20.02 48.72 8.53
C ILE A 5 -19.06 47.94 7.61
N ALA A 6 -17.95 48.54 7.17
CA ALA A 6 -17.05 47.89 6.22
C ALA A 6 -16.12 46.82 6.84
N LEU A 7 -15.96 46.78 8.18
CA LEU A 7 -14.96 45.90 8.81
C LEU A 7 -15.47 44.49 9.12
N VAL A 8 -16.80 44.27 9.16
CA VAL A 8 -17.37 42.98 9.58
C VAL A 8 -17.42 41.96 8.41
N LEU A 9 -17.52 42.44 7.17
CA LEU A 9 -17.54 41.57 5.99
C LEU A 9 -16.15 41.01 5.62
N ALA A 10 -15.06 41.68 6.00
CA ALA A 10 -13.70 41.21 5.70
C ALA A 10 -13.24 40.06 6.61
N VAL A 11 -13.82 39.91 7.81
CA VAL A 11 -13.41 38.86 8.77
C VAL A 11 -14.11 37.52 8.51
N MET A 12 -15.29 37.52 7.86
CA MET A 12 -16.00 36.27 7.53
C MET A 12 -15.45 35.54 6.30
N MET A 13 -14.63 36.18 5.44
CA MET A 13 -14.01 35.52 4.29
C MET A 13 -12.68 34.81 4.62
N LEU A 14 -12.14 34.96 5.83
CA LEU A 14 -10.89 34.32 6.24
C LEU A 14 -11.06 33.02 7.05
N CYS A 15 -12.29 32.62 7.38
CA CYS A 15 -12.57 31.33 8.03
C CYS A 15 -12.94 30.20 7.06
N GLY A 16 -13.00 30.47 5.75
CA GLY A 16 -13.35 29.47 4.72
C GLY A 16 -12.20 28.57 4.26
N LEU A 17 -10.97 28.78 4.74
CA LEU A 17 -9.77 28.03 4.29
C LEU A 17 -9.21 27.05 5.33
N ALA A 18 -9.90 26.86 6.47
CA ALA A 18 -9.50 25.90 7.50
C ALA A 18 -10.48 24.71 7.63
N ALA A 19 -11.18 24.36 6.55
CA ALA A 19 -12.02 23.16 6.47
C ALA A 19 -11.71 22.32 5.22
N CYS A 20 -10.43 22.26 4.81
CA CYS A 20 -9.92 21.02 4.24
C CYS A 20 -9.28 20.28 5.41
N GLY A 21 -10.10 19.52 6.14
CA GLY A 21 -9.60 18.49 7.04
C GLY A 21 -8.54 17.71 6.28
N GLU A 22 -7.34 17.64 6.86
CA GLU A 22 -6.18 17.04 6.24
C GLU A 22 -6.57 15.71 5.61
N LYS A 23 -6.23 15.59 4.33
CA LYS A 23 -6.42 14.46 3.44
C LYS A 23 -5.53 13.28 3.88
N SER A 24 -5.50 12.93 5.17
CA SER A 24 -4.59 11.92 5.72
C SER A 24 -4.83 10.56 5.08
N GLY A 25 -6.09 10.23 4.74
CA GLY A 25 -6.44 8.99 4.05
C GLY A 25 -5.96 8.91 2.59
N VAL A 26 -5.93 10.01 1.84
CA VAL A 26 -5.50 10.00 0.42
C VAL A 26 -3.97 10.02 0.30
N GLN A 27 -3.29 10.73 1.19
CA GLN A 27 -1.83 10.70 1.27
C GLN A 27 -1.34 9.32 1.74
N GLN A 28 -1.91 8.73 2.79
CA GLN A 28 -1.61 7.34 3.20
C GLN A 28 -1.90 6.32 2.08
N LYS A 29 -3.01 6.47 1.35
CA LYS A 29 -3.38 5.59 0.22
C LYS A 29 -2.28 5.54 -0.84
N THR A 30 -1.79 6.71 -1.25
CA THR A 30 -0.77 6.82 -2.31
C THR A 30 0.60 6.37 -1.82
N GLN A 31 0.95 6.69 -0.57
CA GLN A 31 2.24 6.35 0.03
C GLN A 31 2.41 4.85 0.27
N ASN A 32 1.36 4.15 0.69
CA ASN A 32 1.41 2.71 0.94
C ASN A 32 1.51 1.89 -0.36
N GLN A 33 0.84 2.33 -1.44
CA GLN A 33 0.97 1.71 -2.75
C GLN A 33 2.37 1.96 -3.35
N ALA A 34 2.90 3.18 -3.22
CA ALA A 34 4.25 3.51 -3.66
C ALA A 34 5.32 2.67 -2.95
N ASN A 35 5.13 2.39 -1.65
CA ASN A 35 6.06 1.56 -0.88
C ASN A 35 6.06 0.09 -1.33
N LEU A 36 4.99 -0.43 -1.94
CA LEU A 36 4.97 -1.81 -2.43
C LEU A 36 5.72 -2.00 -3.75
N VAL A 37 5.93 -0.94 -4.52
CA VAL A 37 6.66 -0.97 -5.79
C VAL A 37 8.08 -1.49 -5.57
N GLY A 38 8.53 -2.41 -6.43
CA GLY A 38 9.86 -3.01 -6.40
C GLY A 38 9.82 -4.53 -6.41
N ARG A 39 11.00 -5.13 -6.32
CA ARG A 39 11.21 -6.58 -6.32
C ARG A 39 11.27 -7.14 -4.90
N TRP A 40 10.59 -8.25 -4.69
CA TRP A 40 10.42 -8.92 -3.41
C TRP A 40 10.81 -10.39 -3.52
N GLU A 41 11.51 -10.91 -2.52
CA GLU A 41 11.96 -12.31 -2.44
C GLU A 41 11.39 -12.96 -1.18
N LEU A 42 10.76 -14.14 -1.33
CA LEU A 42 10.16 -14.90 -0.25
C LEU A 42 11.26 -15.50 0.62
N VAL A 43 11.28 -15.16 1.91
CA VAL A 43 12.33 -15.59 2.86
C VAL A 43 11.82 -16.46 4.00
N ASP A 44 10.51 -16.42 4.28
CA ASP A 44 9.88 -17.28 5.29
C ASP A 44 8.41 -17.53 4.95
N VAL A 45 7.92 -18.72 5.27
CA VAL A 45 6.52 -19.12 5.12
C VAL A 45 6.09 -19.83 6.39
N GLN A 46 5.09 -19.28 7.08
CA GLN A 46 4.44 -19.91 8.23
C GLN A 46 3.08 -20.43 7.78
N THR A 47 2.90 -21.73 7.89
CA THR A 47 1.67 -22.41 7.51
C THR A 47 1.56 -23.73 8.26
N ASP A 48 0.33 -24.22 8.44
CA ASP A 48 0.07 -25.51 9.09
C ASP A 48 0.44 -26.71 8.19
N TYR A 49 0.75 -26.45 6.91
CA TYR A 49 1.20 -27.45 5.96
C TYR A 49 2.72 -27.69 6.05
N ASN A 50 3.15 -28.94 5.94
CA ASN A 50 4.55 -29.36 6.03
C ASN A 50 5.37 -29.03 4.76
N SER A 51 5.02 -27.98 4.00
CA SER A 51 5.53 -27.66 2.66
C SER A 51 6.24 -26.31 2.54
N SER A 52 6.42 -25.56 3.64
CA SER A 52 6.93 -24.18 3.65
C SER A 52 8.29 -23.98 2.95
N TYR A 53 9.16 -25.00 2.93
CA TYR A 53 10.50 -24.91 2.35
C TYR A 53 10.54 -24.81 0.82
N TYR A 54 9.55 -25.33 0.08
CA TYR A 54 9.61 -25.42 -1.39
C TYR A 54 9.42 -24.08 -2.12
N HIS A 55 9.18 -23.00 -1.39
CA HIS A 55 8.79 -21.71 -1.97
C HIS A 55 9.77 -20.58 -1.63
N ILE A 56 10.71 -20.81 -0.72
CA ILE A 56 11.73 -19.83 -0.36
C ILE A 56 12.58 -19.49 -1.59
N GLY A 57 12.90 -18.21 -1.76
CA GLY A 57 13.64 -17.67 -2.90
C GLY A 57 12.77 -17.30 -4.10
N LYS A 58 11.46 -17.63 -4.11
CA LYS A 58 10.53 -17.13 -5.13
C LYS A 58 10.47 -15.60 -5.09
N LYS A 59 10.46 -14.99 -6.28
CA LYS A 59 10.50 -13.53 -6.43
C LYS A 59 9.28 -13.02 -7.15
N PHE A 60 8.83 -11.82 -6.84
CA PHE A 60 7.90 -11.09 -7.69
C PHE A 60 8.30 -9.62 -7.74
N GLU A 61 7.79 -8.90 -8.73
CA GLU A 61 8.08 -7.48 -8.89
C GLU A 61 6.80 -6.70 -9.16
N LEU A 62 6.62 -5.58 -8.48
CA LEU A 62 5.47 -4.69 -8.62
C LEU A 62 5.93 -3.35 -9.19
N PHE A 63 5.28 -2.89 -10.26
CA PHE A 63 5.56 -1.62 -10.93
C PHE A 63 4.50 -0.57 -10.57
N SER A 64 4.90 0.70 -10.60
CA SER A 64 4.06 1.83 -10.20
C SER A 64 2.84 2.08 -11.09
N ASP A 65 2.82 1.49 -12.28
CA ASP A 65 1.70 1.53 -13.24
C ASP A 65 0.60 0.49 -12.92
N GLY A 66 0.77 -0.32 -11.87
CA GLY A 66 -0.15 -1.40 -11.51
C GLY A 66 0.14 -2.72 -12.23
N THR A 67 1.22 -2.82 -12.99
CA THR A 67 1.73 -4.06 -13.56
C THR A 67 2.60 -4.78 -12.53
N GLY A 68 2.52 -6.12 -12.50
CA GLY A 68 3.35 -6.97 -11.66
C GLY A 68 3.87 -8.17 -12.45
N ILE A 69 4.98 -8.75 -12.01
CA ILE A 69 5.57 -9.96 -12.58
C ILE A 69 5.62 -11.00 -11.48
N SER A 70 4.92 -12.12 -11.69
CA SER A 70 4.88 -13.25 -10.77
C SER A 70 6.21 -14.01 -10.75
N SER A 71 6.37 -14.90 -9.78
CA SER A 71 7.57 -15.77 -9.68
C SER A 71 7.80 -16.71 -10.85
N ALA A 72 6.74 -17.02 -11.61
CA ALA A 72 6.84 -17.80 -12.84
C ALA A 72 7.15 -16.94 -14.09
N GLY A 73 7.27 -15.62 -13.94
CA GLY A 73 7.56 -14.70 -15.04
C GLY A 73 6.33 -14.21 -15.81
N TYR A 74 5.12 -14.55 -15.36
CA TYR A 74 3.88 -14.05 -15.96
C TYR A 74 3.54 -12.65 -15.48
N GLU A 75 3.04 -11.81 -16.39
CA GLU A 75 2.47 -10.52 -16.05
C GLU A 75 1.11 -10.68 -15.35
N GLU A 76 0.92 -9.94 -14.27
CA GLU A 76 -0.33 -9.82 -13.53
C GLU A 76 -0.63 -8.35 -13.23
N LYS A 77 -1.91 -8.01 -13.04
CA LYS A 77 -2.28 -6.68 -12.52
C LYS A 77 -2.35 -6.74 -11.01
N TRP A 78 -1.97 -5.63 -10.36
CA TRP A 78 -2.05 -5.50 -8.93
C TRP A 78 -2.62 -4.16 -8.48
N ILE A 79 -3.23 -4.18 -7.30
CA ILE A 79 -3.71 -3.00 -6.60
C ILE A 79 -3.63 -3.24 -5.10
N ALA A 80 -3.29 -2.20 -4.34
CA ALA A 80 -3.24 -2.24 -2.90
C ALA A 80 -4.06 -1.11 -2.29
N GLU A 81 -5.06 -1.45 -1.48
CA GLU A 81 -5.95 -0.49 -0.83
C GLU A 81 -6.30 -0.97 0.57
N ASN A 82 -6.29 -0.06 1.55
CA ASN A 82 -6.76 -0.32 2.92
C ASN A 82 -6.13 -1.57 3.58
N GLY A 83 -4.84 -1.82 3.33
CA GLY A 83 -4.12 -2.98 3.88
C GLY A 83 -4.44 -4.31 3.19
N ARG A 84 -5.15 -4.29 2.07
CA ARG A 84 -5.38 -5.44 1.19
C ARG A 84 -4.62 -5.28 -0.12
N LEU A 85 -3.96 -6.35 -0.55
CA LEU A 85 -3.23 -6.44 -1.81
C LEU A 85 -3.95 -7.48 -2.67
N LYS A 86 -4.36 -7.08 -3.87
CA LYS A 86 -4.80 -7.98 -4.92
C LYS A 86 -3.71 -8.07 -6.00
N ARG A 87 -3.36 -9.28 -6.41
CA ARG A 87 -2.44 -9.58 -7.52
C ARG A 87 -3.03 -10.71 -8.35
N GLY A 88 -3.30 -10.44 -9.63
CA GLY A 88 -4.08 -11.39 -10.44
C GLY A 88 -5.40 -11.73 -9.75
N ASP A 89 -5.62 -13.02 -9.52
CA ASP A 89 -6.81 -13.53 -8.82
C ASP A 89 -6.61 -13.65 -7.29
N ASP A 90 -5.37 -13.55 -6.80
CA ASP A 90 -5.05 -13.67 -5.38
C ASP A 90 -5.32 -12.36 -4.63
N VAL A 91 -5.94 -12.48 -3.45
CA VAL A 91 -6.17 -11.37 -2.53
C VAL A 91 -5.69 -11.73 -1.14
N CYS A 92 -4.87 -10.88 -0.53
CA CYS A 92 -4.33 -11.08 0.80
C CYS A 92 -4.27 -9.75 1.57
N SER A 93 -4.13 -9.85 2.89
CA SER A 93 -3.80 -8.70 3.73
C SER A 93 -2.29 -8.47 3.66
N TYR A 94 -1.84 -7.22 3.69
CA TYR A 94 -0.42 -6.89 3.66
C TYR A 94 -0.01 -5.93 4.77
N LYS A 95 1.23 -6.08 5.24
CA LYS A 95 1.93 -5.11 6.08
C LYS A 95 3.32 -4.88 5.52
N ILE A 96 3.71 -3.62 5.38
CA ILE A 96 5.02 -3.22 4.88
C ILE A 96 5.74 -2.34 5.89
N SER A 97 7.03 -2.63 6.12
CA SER A 97 7.91 -1.84 6.95
C SER A 97 9.32 -1.84 6.34
N GLY A 98 9.69 -0.72 5.70
CA GLY A 98 10.95 -0.59 4.97
C GLY A 98 11.13 -1.65 3.89
N ASN A 99 12.07 -2.56 4.12
CA ASN A 99 12.42 -3.65 3.20
C ASN A 99 11.74 -4.98 3.53
N LYS A 100 10.82 -5.00 4.50
CA LYS A 100 10.07 -6.20 4.87
C LYS A 100 8.61 -6.05 4.46
N LEU A 101 8.09 -7.05 3.76
CA LEU A 101 6.69 -7.19 3.39
C LEU A 101 6.15 -8.50 3.98
N ILE A 102 4.99 -8.44 4.61
CA ILE A 102 4.30 -9.60 5.14
C ILE A 102 2.95 -9.69 4.44
N LEU A 103 2.67 -10.84 3.82
CA LEU A 103 1.38 -11.18 3.26
C LEU A 103 0.69 -12.20 4.17
N THR A 104 -0.59 -12.00 4.45
CA THR A 104 -1.42 -12.92 5.23
C THR A 104 -2.62 -13.32 4.37
N HIS A 105 -2.67 -14.61 4.05
CA HIS A 105 -3.70 -15.22 3.24
C HIS A 105 -4.90 -15.61 4.12
N ASP A 106 -6.06 -15.76 3.49
CA ASP A 106 -7.32 -16.02 4.21
C ASP A 106 -7.34 -17.44 4.81
N ASP A 107 -6.48 -18.35 4.34
CA ASP A 107 -6.26 -19.69 4.91
C ASP A 107 -5.34 -19.70 6.15
N GLY A 108 -4.85 -18.52 6.57
CA GLY A 108 -3.92 -18.37 7.70
C GLY A 108 -2.45 -18.47 7.33
N THR A 109 -2.11 -18.77 6.07
CA THR A 109 -0.71 -18.78 5.61
C THR A 109 -0.12 -17.37 5.67
N ILE A 110 1.08 -17.26 6.23
CA ILE A 110 1.83 -16.01 6.33
C ILE A 110 3.12 -16.14 5.52
N GLU A 111 3.28 -15.26 4.54
CA GLU A 111 4.48 -15.17 3.72
C GLU A 111 5.27 -13.91 4.09
N THR A 112 6.55 -14.06 4.40
CA THR A 112 7.45 -12.94 4.65
C THR A 112 8.41 -12.76 3.49
N TYR A 113 8.41 -11.55 2.94
CA TYR A 113 9.24 -11.13 1.83
C TYR A 113 10.27 -10.08 2.26
N GLN A 114 11.45 -10.15 1.65
CA GLN A 114 12.49 -9.14 1.74
C GLN A 114 12.63 -8.41 0.40
N ARG A 115 12.79 -7.09 0.44
CA ARG A 115 13.05 -6.29 -0.76
C ARG A 115 14.43 -6.64 -1.32
N VAL A 116 14.48 -6.92 -2.62
CA VAL A 116 15.72 -7.10 -3.37
C VAL A 116 16.19 -5.74 -3.86
N GLN A 117 17.39 -5.33 -3.44
CA GLN A 117 18.03 -4.12 -3.98
C GLN A 117 18.64 -4.50 -5.35
N GLN A 118 18.35 -3.67 -6.36
CA GLN A 118 19.01 -3.75 -7.67
C GLN A 118 20.33 -2.99 -7.65
#